data_AF-A0A1Y1XV64-F1
#
_entry.id   AF-A0A1Y1XV64-F1
#
_cell.length_a   1.000
_cell.length_b   1.000
_cell.length_c   1.000
_cell.angle_alpha   90.00
_cell.angle_beta   90.00
_cell.angle_gamma   90.00
#
_symmetry.space_group_name_H-M   'P 1'
#
loop_
_entity.id
_entity.type
_entity.pdbx_description
1 polymer ?
#
loop_
_entity_poly.entity_id
_entity_poly.type
_entity_poly.pdbx_seq_one_letter_code
_entity_poly.pdbx_strand_id
1 'polypeptide(L)'
;ITNVFEYGTTTYDYETCVDLNDSRGYTCGLVGFTTGTGDVYTVVSKYLQMNPASELRSYYATLKDMADPRECGPEVDFKKLNGFPEAWRRTACTDAKFRRIQETVTNEMYFEPAMKLAESYKVFSPLGKSIFY
;
A
#
# COMPACT_ATOMS: atom_id res chain seq x y z
N ILE A 1 -4.72 8.35 -13.60
CA ILE A 1 -4.34 9.70 -13.13
C ILE A 1 -3.44 9.59 -11.90
N THR A 2 -3.87 8.90 -10.84
CA THR A 2 -3.09 8.67 -9.60
C THR A 2 -1.63 8.30 -9.85
N ASN A 3 -1.36 7.29 -10.69
CA ASN A 3 0.00 6.83 -10.95
C ASN A 3 0.93 7.91 -11.57
N VAL A 4 0.38 8.89 -12.29
CA VAL A 4 1.17 10.02 -12.81
C VAL A 4 1.61 10.95 -11.67
N PHE A 5 0.77 11.11 -10.65
CA PHE A 5 1.08 11.92 -9.47
C PHE A 5 2.01 11.19 -8.50
N GLU A 6 1.82 9.87 -8.31
CA GLU A 6 2.64 9.07 -7.39
C GLU A 6 4.03 8.75 -7.96
N TYR A 7 4.09 8.36 -9.24
CA TYR A 7 5.29 7.76 -9.84
C TYR A 7 5.75 8.45 -11.13
N GLY A 8 5.07 9.52 -11.57
CA GLY A 8 5.44 10.20 -12.81
C GLY A 8 5.21 9.36 -14.08
N THR A 9 4.46 8.27 -14.00
CA THR A 9 4.23 7.33 -15.12
C THR A 9 2.75 6.95 -15.28
N THR A 10 2.36 6.50 -16.46
CA THR A 10 0.99 6.01 -16.75
C THR A 10 0.83 4.52 -16.52
N THR A 11 1.91 3.79 -16.25
CA THR A 11 1.91 2.34 -16.01
C THR A 11 1.88 2.02 -14.53
N TYR A 12 0.98 1.12 -14.10
CA TYR A 12 0.91 0.71 -12.70
C TYR A 12 2.26 0.18 -12.19
N ASP A 13 2.71 0.76 -11.09
CA ASP A 13 3.92 0.35 -10.39
C ASP A 13 3.53 -0.50 -9.17
N TYR A 14 3.69 -1.81 -9.30
CA TYR A 14 3.34 -2.74 -8.21
C TYR A 14 4.55 -3.06 -7.33
N GLU A 15 5.74 -2.87 -7.87
CA GLU A 15 6.99 -3.40 -7.34
C GLU A 15 7.85 -2.37 -6.63
N THR A 16 7.63 -1.07 -6.88
CA THR A 16 8.33 -0.01 -6.16
C THR A 16 8.03 -0.10 -4.68
N CYS A 17 9.08 0.07 -3.88
CA CYS A 17 9.03 0.14 -2.44
C CYS A 17 10.29 0.90 -2.00
N VAL A 18 10.14 2.15 -1.59
CA VAL A 18 11.25 3.09 -1.40
C VAL A 18 11.04 3.92 -0.15
N ASP A 19 12.12 4.30 0.52
CA ASP A 19 12.07 5.29 1.59
C ASP A 19 12.17 6.69 0.97
N LEU A 20 11.11 7.48 1.11
CA LEU A 20 11.05 8.85 0.60
C LEU A 20 11.58 9.88 1.62
N ASN A 21 12.03 9.43 2.80
CA ASN A 21 12.42 10.28 3.93
C ASN A 21 11.31 11.25 4.37
N ASP A 22 10.04 10.85 4.24
CA ASP A 22 8.85 11.65 4.57
C ASP A 22 8.24 11.27 5.94
N SER A 23 8.97 10.49 6.74
CA SER A 23 8.55 9.95 8.03
C SER A 23 7.37 8.96 7.97
N ARG A 24 7.04 8.40 6.80
CA ARG A 24 6.02 7.35 6.65
C ARG A 24 6.61 5.94 6.51
N GLY A 25 7.93 5.82 6.59
CA GLY A 25 8.65 4.58 6.31
C GLY A 25 8.73 4.30 4.82
N TYR A 26 8.65 3.02 4.43
CA TYR A 26 8.67 2.66 3.01
C TYR A 26 7.33 2.96 2.36
N THR A 27 7.35 3.61 1.20
CA THR A 27 6.23 3.86 0.30
C THR A 27 6.28 2.85 -0.86
N CYS A 28 5.24 2.02 -1.02
CA CYS A 28 5.26 0.83 -1.86
C CYS A 28 3.98 0.63 -2.69
N GLY A 29 4.14 0.09 -3.90
CA GLY A 29 3.08 -0.43 -4.76
C GLY A 29 2.07 0.57 -5.30
N LEU A 30 0.94 0.07 -5.80
CA LEU A 30 0.03 0.76 -6.73
C LEU A 30 -0.36 2.21 -6.39
N VAL A 31 -0.51 2.56 -5.11
CA VAL A 31 -0.98 3.88 -4.66
C VAL A 31 -0.09 4.48 -3.56
N GLY A 32 1.16 4.01 -3.43
CA GLY A 32 2.07 4.51 -2.40
C GLY A 32 1.66 4.11 -0.99
N PHE A 33 1.40 2.82 -0.75
CA PHE A 33 1.16 2.30 0.60
C PHE A 33 2.38 2.54 1.49
N THR A 34 2.20 3.01 2.73
CA THR A 34 3.29 3.28 3.68
C THR A 34 3.36 2.36 4.90
N THR A 35 4.56 1.90 5.26
CA THR A 35 4.73 1.04 6.46
C THR A 35 4.34 1.73 7.77
N GLY A 36 4.44 3.07 7.83
CA GLY A 36 4.12 3.86 9.02
C GLY A 36 2.65 4.20 9.21
N THR A 37 1.79 4.02 8.20
CA THR A 37 0.34 4.27 8.31
C THR A 37 -0.49 2.98 8.38
N GLY A 38 0.15 1.81 8.22
CA GLY A 38 -0.48 0.50 8.38
C GLY A 38 -1.18 -0.07 7.14
N ASP A 39 -1.18 0.64 6.01
CA ASP A 39 -1.71 0.15 4.74
C ASP A 39 -0.83 -0.98 4.15
N VAL A 40 0.51 -0.90 4.23
CA VAL A 40 1.42 -1.98 3.84
C VAL A 40 1.17 -3.22 4.69
N TYR A 41 0.94 -3.05 5.99
CA TYR A 41 0.54 -4.15 6.86
C TYR A 41 -0.77 -4.79 6.40
N THR A 42 -1.75 -3.98 5.97
CA THR A 42 -3.02 -4.46 5.43
C THR A 42 -2.83 -5.27 4.15
N VAL A 43 -2.01 -4.79 3.21
CA VAL A 43 -1.64 -5.51 1.98
C VAL A 43 -0.96 -6.84 2.30
N VAL A 44 0.08 -6.83 3.13
CA VAL A 44 0.84 -8.04 3.50
C VAL A 44 -0.04 -9.03 4.25
N SER A 45 -0.87 -8.56 5.18
CA SER A 45 -1.80 -9.39 5.96
C SER A 45 -2.79 -10.13 5.05
N LYS A 46 -3.44 -9.42 4.12
CA LYS A 46 -4.36 -10.04 3.16
C LYS A 46 -3.64 -11.02 2.23
N TYR A 47 -2.44 -10.67 1.75
CA TYR A 47 -1.68 -11.56 0.88
C TYR A 47 -1.26 -12.85 1.60
N LEU A 48 -0.82 -12.78 2.86
CA LEU A 48 -0.42 -13.95 3.64
C LEU A 48 -1.59 -14.88 3.98
N GLN A 49 -2.85 -14.42 3.95
CA GLN A 49 -4.01 -15.31 4.03
C GLN A 49 -4.10 -16.23 2.80
N MET A 50 -3.67 -15.75 1.63
CA MET A 50 -3.66 -16.52 0.39
C MET A 50 -2.37 -17.31 0.17
N ASN A 51 -1.23 -16.76 0.61
CA ASN A 51 0.08 -17.39 0.48
C ASN A 51 0.87 -17.29 1.81
N PRO A 52 0.56 -18.14 2.80
CA PRO A 52 1.21 -18.08 4.12
C PRO A 52 2.73 -18.34 4.10
N ALA A 53 3.23 -18.98 3.04
CA ALA A 53 4.63 -19.37 2.87
C ALA A 53 5.49 -18.29 2.17
N SER A 54 4.92 -17.13 1.83
CA SER A 54 5.68 -16.03 1.23
C SER A 54 6.82 -15.55 2.14
N GLU A 55 7.93 -15.11 1.53
CA GLU A 55 9.03 -14.44 2.24
C GLU A 55 8.58 -13.21 3.03
N LEU A 56 7.47 -12.56 2.61
CA LEU A 56 6.87 -11.42 3.31
C LEU A 56 6.40 -11.77 4.73
N ARG A 57 6.22 -13.05 5.04
CA ARG A 57 5.82 -13.53 6.38
C ARG A 57 6.81 -13.13 7.46
N SER A 58 8.10 -13.04 7.11
CA SER A 58 9.19 -12.67 8.04
C SER A 58 9.05 -11.25 8.59
N TYR A 59 8.43 -10.34 7.81
CA TYR A 59 8.24 -8.94 8.21
C TYR A 59 6.90 -8.69 8.92
N TYR A 60 6.00 -9.67 8.97
CA TYR A 60 4.62 -9.49 9.43
C TYR A 60 4.51 -8.92 10.86
N ALA A 61 5.31 -9.42 11.80
CA ALA A 61 5.26 -8.95 13.19
C ALA A 61 5.70 -7.47 13.29
N THR A 62 6.81 -7.12 12.65
CA THR A 62 7.31 -5.75 12.59
C THR A 62 6.28 -4.82 11.93
N LEU A 63 5.70 -5.21 10.80
CA LEU A 63 4.66 -4.43 10.12
C LEU A 63 3.40 -4.25 10.98
N LYS A 64 3.02 -5.28 11.75
CA LYS A 64 1.89 -5.20 12.68
C LYS A 64 2.15 -4.19 13.79
N ASP A 65 3.34 -4.22 14.38
CA ASP A 65 3.72 -3.31 15.45
C ASP A 65 3.76 -1.86 14.93
N MET A 66 4.32 -1.64 13.73
CA MET A 66 4.35 -0.33 13.08
C MET A 66 2.98 0.22 12.69
N ALA A 67 2.00 -0.66 12.48
CA ALA A 67 0.63 -0.26 12.15
C ALA A 67 -0.20 0.15 13.38
N ASP A 68 0.32 0.01 14.62
CA ASP A 68 -0.41 0.37 15.83
C ASP A 68 -0.52 1.91 15.96
N PRO A 69 -1.72 2.49 15.89
CA PRO A 69 -1.91 3.94 15.96
C PRO A 69 -1.56 4.54 17.33
N ARG A 70 -1.34 3.71 18.36
CA ARG A 70 -0.83 4.17 19.67
C ARG A 70 0.66 4.48 19.64
N GLU A 71 1.36 3.98 18.63
CA GLU A 71 2.77 4.25 18.36
C GLU A 71 2.93 5.29 17.25
N CYS A 72 2.14 6.36 17.30
CA CYS A 72 2.35 7.53 16.44
C CYS A 72 3.78 8.08 16.64
N GLY A 73 4.67 7.77 15.70
CA GLY A 73 5.95 8.46 15.52
C GLY A 73 7.10 8.18 16.49
N PRO A 74 7.43 6.93 16.87
CA PRO A 74 8.82 6.63 17.20
C PRO A 74 9.65 6.61 15.91
N GLU A 75 10.88 7.14 15.94
CA GLU A 75 11.85 6.96 14.87
C GLU A 75 11.88 5.48 14.46
N VAL A 76 11.46 5.21 13.22
CA VAL A 76 11.33 3.85 12.71
C VAL A 76 12.73 3.24 12.68
N ASP A 77 12.94 2.17 13.45
CA ASP A 77 14.15 1.38 13.33
C ASP A 77 14.08 0.52 12.05
N PHE A 78 14.39 1.16 10.91
CA PHE A 78 14.41 0.53 9.58
C PHE A 78 15.26 -0.73 9.52
N LYS A 79 16.20 -0.94 10.46
CA LYS A 79 17.00 -2.17 10.53
C LYS A 79 16.13 -3.42 10.66
N LYS A 80 14.92 -3.31 11.24
CA LYS A 80 13.98 -4.43 11.38
C LYS A 80 13.23 -4.78 10.10
N LEU A 81 13.29 -3.93 9.06
CA LEU A 81 12.73 -4.16 7.73
C LEU A 81 13.83 -4.30 6.66
N ASN A 82 15.06 -4.64 7.06
CA ASN A 82 16.14 -4.84 6.10
C ASN A 82 15.78 -5.92 5.07
N GLY A 83 15.92 -5.61 3.79
CA GLY A 83 15.53 -6.48 2.67
C GLY A 83 14.04 -6.49 2.32
N PHE A 84 13.21 -5.73 3.04
CA PHE A 84 11.78 -5.64 2.76
C PHE A 84 11.47 -5.06 1.36
N PRO A 85 12.10 -3.96 0.92
CA PRO A 85 11.89 -3.45 -0.44
C PRO A 85 12.15 -4.49 -1.54
N GLU A 86 13.23 -5.25 -1.41
CA GLU A 86 13.59 -6.30 -2.37
C GLU A 86 12.59 -7.46 -2.34
N ALA A 87 12.12 -7.86 -1.15
CA ALA A 87 11.10 -8.89 -0.99
C ALA A 87 9.75 -8.46 -1.59
N TRP A 88 9.35 -7.19 -1.36
CA TRP A 88 8.17 -6.60 -1.98
C TRP A 88 8.27 -6.65 -3.50
N ARG A 89 9.37 -6.10 -4.05
CA ARG A 89 9.63 -6.05 -5.49
C ARG A 89 9.61 -7.45 -6.10
N ARG A 90 10.32 -8.42 -5.50
CA ARG A 90 10.38 -9.80 -5.98
C ARG A 90 9.00 -10.45 -5.98
N THR A 91 8.24 -10.27 -4.90
CA THR A 91 6.87 -10.81 -4.79
C THR A 91 5.95 -10.20 -5.84
N ALA A 92 6.00 -8.88 -6.03
CA ALA A 92 5.20 -8.17 -7.04
C ALA A 92 5.55 -8.57 -8.48
N CYS A 93 6.82 -8.80 -8.79
CA CYS A 93 7.24 -9.27 -10.12
C CYS A 93 6.84 -10.73 -10.40
N THR A 94 6.82 -11.59 -9.38
CA THR A 94 6.68 -13.05 -9.58
C THR A 94 5.29 -13.60 -9.28
N ASP A 95 4.50 -12.94 -8.44
CA ASP A 95 3.17 -13.42 -8.05
C ASP A 95 2.05 -12.44 -8.45
N ALA A 96 1.26 -12.82 -9.46
CA ALA A 96 0.10 -12.05 -9.89
C ALA A 96 -0.96 -11.88 -8.79
N LYS A 97 -1.04 -12.79 -7.80
CA LYS A 97 -1.95 -12.67 -6.67
C LYS A 97 -1.55 -11.50 -5.77
N PHE A 98 -0.26 -11.21 -5.63
CA PHE A 98 0.19 -10.07 -4.82
C PHE A 98 -0.23 -8.74 -5.47
N ARG A 99 -0.08 -8.61 -6.79
CA ARG A 99 -0.58 -7.44 -7.53
C ARG A 99 -2.09 -7.29 -7.39
N ARG A 100 -2.84 -8.40 -7.47
CA ARG A 100 -4.30 -8.38 -7.28
C ARG A 100 -4.71 -7.98 -5.86
N ILE A 101 -3.92 -8.33 -4.83
CA ILE A 101 -4.16 -7.87 -3.46
C ILE A 101 -3.92 -6.37 -3.35
N GLN A 102 -2.90 -5.80 -3.99
CA GLN A 102 -2.71 -4.35 -4.04
C GLN A 102 -3.94 -3.64 -4.62
N GLU A 103 -4.44 -4.10 -5.78
CA GLU A 103 -5.69 -3.56 -6.37
C GLU A 103 -6.89 -3.68 -5.42
N THR A 104 -7.01 -4.82 -4.71
CA THR A 104 -8.11 -5.07 -3.77
C THR A 104 -8.05 -4.09 -2.61
N VAL A 105 -6.87 -3.90 -2.01
CA VAL A 105 -6.69 -2.96 -0.90
C VAL A 105 -6.90 -1.52 -1.37
N THR A 106 -6.41 -1.14 -2.55
CA THR A 106 -6.71 0.17 -3.14
C THR A 106 -8.21 0.41 -3.25
N ASN A 107 -8.96 -0.61 -3.72
CA ASN A 107 -10.40 -0.49 -3.85
C ASN A 107 -11.11 -0.33 -2.51
N GLU A 108 -10.80 -1.20 -1.56
CA GLU A 108 -11.45 -1.22 -0.25
C GLU A 108 -11.14 0.02 0.60
N MET A 109 -9.89 0.50 0.57
CA MET A 109 -9.44 1.60 1.43
C MET A 109 -9.66 2.99 0.83
N TYR A 110 -9.59 3.13 -0.50
CA TYR A 110 -9.58 4.44 -1.14
C TYR A 110 -10.73 4.60 -2.15
N PHE A 111 -10.82 3.72 -3.14
CA PHE A 111 -11.75 3.91 -4.26
C PHE A 111 -13.22 3.78 -3.85
N GLU A 112 -13.62 2.69 -3.20
CA GLU A 112 -15.02 2.48 -2.81
C GLU A 112 -15.53 3.54 -1.81
N PRO A 113 -14.77 3.93 -0.76
CA PRO A 113 -15.15 5.05 0.10
C PRO A 113 -15.31 6.36 -0.68
N ALA A 114 -14.38 6.68 -1.59
CA ALA A 114 -14.45 7.87 -2.43
C ALA A 114 -15.71 7.87 -3.32
N MET A 115 -16.05 6.73 -3.94
CA MET A 115 -17.25 6.61 -4.78
C MET A 115 -18.54 6.78 -3.97
N LYS A 116 -18.61 6.18 -2.78
CA LYS A 116 -19.77 6.34 -1.87
C LYS A 116 -19.92 7.79 -1.42
N LEU A 117 -18.80 8.46 -1.11
CA LEU A 117 -18.81 9.87 -0.73
C LEU A 117 -19.27 10.75 -1.89
N ALA A 118 -18.74 10.56 -3.10
CA ALA A 118 -19.17 11.29 -4.29
C ALA A 118 -20.67 11.13 -4.57
N GLU A 119 -21.20 9.91 -4.44
CA GLU A 119 -22.62 9.62 -4.60
C GLU A 119 -23.48 10.34 -3.54
N SER A 120 -23.02 10.41 -2.29
CA SER A 120 -23.73 11.15 -1.23
C SER A 120 -23.89 12.66 -1.53
N TYR A 121 -22.94 13.22 -2.29
CA TYR A 121 -22.97 14.60 -2.80
C TYR A 121 -23.56 14.73 -4.21
N LYS A 122 -24.16 13.66 -4.75
CA LYS A 122 -24.76 13.61 -6.10
C LYS A 122 -23.78 13.95 -7.23
N VAL A 123 -22.50 13.61 -7.05
CA VAL A 123 -21.46 13.80 -8.06
C VAL A 123 -21.32 12.51 -8.88
N PHE A 124 -21.75 12.57 -10.15
CA PHE A 124 -21.77 11.39 -11.03
C PHE A 124 -20.76 11.42 -12.17
N SER A 125 -20.22 12.59 -12.51
CA SER A 125 -19.26 12.70 -13.60
C SER A 125 -17.95 11.97 -13.25
N PRO A 126 -17.30 11.29 -14.21
CA PRO A 126 -16.03 10.60 -13.95
C PRO A 126 -14.95 11.53 -13.39
N LEU A 127 -14.84 12.76 -13.91
CA LEU A 127 -13.92 13.77 -13.41
C LEU A 127 -14.28 14.24 -11.99
N GLY A 128 -15.56 14.40 -11.68
CA GLY A 128 -15.99 14.78 -10.34
C GLY A 128 -15.67 13.68 -9.33
N LYS A 129 -15.93 12.43 -9.68
CA LYS A 129 -15.59 11.26 -8.85
C LYS A 129 -14.09 11.12 -8.60
N SER A 130 -13.24 11.45 -9.58
CA SER A 130 -11.78 11.40 -9.41
C SER A 130 -11.21 12.51 -8.53
N ILE A 131 -12.02 13.45 -8.03
CA ILE A 131 -11.57 14.44 -7.03
C ILE A 131 -11.74 13.90 -5.62
N PHE A 132 -12.70 12.99 -5.41
CA PHE A 132 -12.90 12.31 -4.12
C PHE A 132 -11.88 11.19 -3.88
N TYR A 133 -11.29 10.67 -4.96
CA TYR A 133 -10.29 9.61 -4.98
C TYR A 133 -8.91 10.21 -5.16
#